data_AF-A0A537GY35-F1
#
_entry.id   AF-A0A537GY35-F1
#
_cell.length_a   1.000
_cell.length_b   1.000
_cell.length_c   1.000
_cell.angle_alpha   90.00
_cell.angle_beta   90.00
_cell.angle_gamma   90.00
#
_symmetry.space_group_name_H-M   'P 1'
#
loop_
_entity.id
_entity.type
_entity.pdbx_description
1 polymer ?
#
loop_
_entity_poly.entity_id
_entity_poly.type
_entity_poly.pdbx_seq_one_letter_code
_entity_poly.pdbx_strand_id
1 'polypeptide(L)'
;MSKIDAPSFVLARVASGVSLDQITQSLQRDYPSLSVSAAQVSVGGVPGIISAGGQNVLRLGTAFAGLASSIGVGTVAYTGYREREKEITMIAVRGLSYRQLLGLLITEFLPLVIFSLILGTIVGLVVIWGDAQGQNSLNQGYLAILAARRIIFPQWALLNILGIVALLLAGVFLPAILAARKDLSKMNRTVRFA
;
A
#
# COMPACT_ATOMS: atom_id res chain seq x y z
N MET A 1 -43.86 -15.21 -37.25
CA MET A 1 -42.53 -15.79 -36.97
C MET A 1 -41.59 -14.61 -36.69
N SER A 2 -41.50 -14.18 -35.44
CA SER A 2 -40.77 -12.96 -35.04
C SER A 2 -39.29 -13.31 -34.86
N LYS A 3 -38.43 -12.72 -35.67
CA LYS A 3 -36.98 -12.85 -35.59
C LYS A 3 -36.55 -12.12 -34.31
N ILE A 4 -36.09 -12.87 -33.31
CA ILE A 4 -35.48 -12.29 -32.11
C ILE A 4 -34.13 -11.76 -32.57
N ASP A 5 -34.09 -10.49 -32.95
CA ASP A 5 -32.84 -9.80 -33.24
C ASP A 5 -32.03 -9.75 -31.94
N ALA A 6 -30.85 -10.39 -31.97
CA ALA A 6 -29.88 -10.25 -30.90
C ALA A 6 -29.61 -8.75 -30.67
N PRO A 7 -29.51 -8.26 -29.42
CA PRO A 7 -29.22 -6.86 -29.17
C PRO A 7 -27.87 -6.51 -29.81
N SER A 8 -27.90 -5.84 -30.95
CA SER A 8 -26.72 -5.37 -31.66
C SER A 8 -26.21 -4.12 -30.96
N PHE A 9 -25.14 -4.28 -30.17
CA PHE A 9 -24.44 -3.19 -29.51
C PHE A 9 -23.27 -2.70 -30.37
N VAL A 10 -23.06 -1.39 -30.40
CA VAL A 10 -21.94 -0.76 -31.09
C VAL A 10 -21.12 0.00 -30.06
N LEU A 11 -19.87 -0.40 -29.89
CA LEU A 11 -18.93 0.29 -29.01
C LEU A 11 -18.19 1.36 -29.82
N ALA A 12 -18.37 2.61 -29.44
CA ALA A 12 -17.69 3.75 -30.05
C ALA A 12 -16.78 4.43 -29.03
N ARG A 13 -15.53 4.68 -29.42
CA ARG A 13 -14.59 5.45 -28.61
C ARG A 13 -14.77 6.94 -28.91
N VAL A 14 -15.06 7.71 -27.87
CA VAL A 14 -15.13 9.17 -27.95
C VAL A 14 -13.73 9.78 -28.06
N ALA A 15 -13.57 10.80 -28.91
CA ALA A 15 -12.33 11.54 -29.07
C ALA A 15 -11.95 12.29 -27.78
N SER A 16 -10.64 12.43 -27.53
CA SER A 16 -10.14 13.10 -26.33
C SER A 16 -10.55 14.57 -26.29
N GLY A 17 -11.13 15.02 -25.16
CA GLY A 17 -11.52 16.42 -24.94
C GLY A 17 -13.00 16.73 -25.14
N VAL A 18 -13.81 15.75 -25.59
CA VAL A 18 -15.26 15.93 -25.71
C VAL A 18 -15.97 15.36 -24.48
N SER A 19 -16.90 16.12 -23.91
CA SER A 19 -17.62 15.67 -22.73
C SER A 19 -18.62 14.55 -23.07
N LEU A 20 -18.59 13.48 -22.28
CA LEU A 20 -19.42 12.29 -22.48
C LEU A 20 -20.91 12.61 -22.28
N ASP A 21 -21.23 13.55 -21.39
CA ASP A 21 -22.61 13.97 -21.12
C ASP A 21 -23.22 14.71 -22.32
N GLN A 22 -22.45 15.62 -22.95
CA GLN A 22 -22.92 16.34 -24.13
C GLN A 22 -23.14 15.40 -25.31
N ILE A 23 -22.23 14.45 -25.55
CA ILE A 23 -22.39 13.47 -26.64
C ILE A 23 -23.58 12.54 -26.38
N THR A 24 -23.76 12.08 -25.14
CA THR A 24 -24.87 11.19 -24.78
C THR A 24 -26.20 11.92 -25.01
N GLN A 25 -26.29 13.18 -24.59
CA GLN A 25 -27.48 14.02 -24.83
C GLN A 25 -27.72 14.31 -26.31
N SER A 26 -26.67 14.58 -27.09
CA SER A 26 -26.79 14.80 -28.54
C SER A 26 -27.26 13.54 -29.27
N LEU A 27 -26.66 12.38 -28.99
CA LEU A 27 -27.04 11.12 -29.62
C LEU A 27 -28.46 10.68 -29.24
N GLN A 28 -28.87 10.91 -27.99
CA GLN A 28 -30.20 10.54 -27.54
C GLN A 28 -31.28 11.49 -28.07
N ARG A 29 -30.92 12.74 -28.37
CA ARG A 29 -31.78 13.70 -29.08
C ARG A 29 -31.93 13.34 -30.56
N ASP A 30 -30.84 13.00 -31.24
CA ASP A 30 -30.83 12.72 -32.67
C ASP A 30 -31.38 11.31 -32.99
N TYR A 31 -31.25 10.38 -32.04
CA TYR A 31 -31.73 9.00 -32.16
C TYR A 31 -32.48 8.55 -30.90
N PRO A 32 -33.76 8.95 -30.73
CA PRO A 32 -34.52 8.68 -29.51
C PRO A 32 -34.85 7.19 -29.28
N SER A 33 -34.69 6.33 -30.30
CA SER A 33 -34.88 4.88 -30.19
C SER A 33 -33.65 4.12 -29.67
N LEU A 34 -32.49 4.79 -29.52
CA LEU A 34 -31.25 4.17 -29.07
C LEU A 34 -31.03 4.42 -27.56
N SER A 35 -30.74 3.35 -26.82
CA SER A 35 -30.25 3.46 -25.44
C SER A 35 -28.75 3.76 -25.47
N VAL A 36 -28.37 4.99 -25.14
CA VAL A 36 -26.97 5.43 -25.12
C VAL A 36 -26.45 5.37 -23.70
N SER A 37 -25.33 4.67 -23.51
CA SER A 37 -24.67 4.60 -22.20
C SER A 37 -23.21 4.95 -22.37
N ALA A 38 -22.74 5.90 -21.57
CA ALA A 38 -21.37 6.36 -21.57
C ALA A 38 -20.69 5.91 -20.28
N ALA A 39 -19.48 5.39 -20.39
CA ALA A 39 -18.61 5.13 -19.26
C ALA A 39 -17.30 5.87 -19.45
N GLN A 40 -16.87 6.58 -18.40
CA GLN A 40 -15.55 7.19 -18.38
C GLN A 40 -14.60 6.30 -17.58
N VAL A 41 -13.40 6.05 -18.12
CA VAL A 41 -12.31 5.48 -17.34
C VAL A 41 -11.81 6.55 -16.38
N SER A 42 -12.31 6.54 -15.15
CA SER A 42 -11.90 7.47 -14.11
C SER A 42 -10.73 6.90 -13.32
N VAL A 43 -9.60 7.62 -13.34
CA VAL A 43 -8.40 7.29 -12.55
C VAL A 43 -8.56 7.73 -11.08
N GLY A 44 -9.53 8.62 -10.80
CA GLY A 44 -9.78 9.21 -9.48
C GLY A 44 -10.87 8.52 -8.64
N GLY A 45 -11.52 7.49 -9.18
CA GLY A 45 -12.68 6.83 -8.56
C GLY A 45 -13.98 7.10 -9.30
N VAL A 46 -15.02 6.32 -8.98
CA VAL A 46 -16.36 6.45 -9.60
C VAL A 46 -17.00 7.76 -9.11
N PRO A 47 -17.50 8.63 -10.01
CA PRO A 47 -18.20 9.86 -9.62
C PRO A 47 -19.43 9.53 -8.77
N GLY A 48 -19.52 10.08 -7.55
CA GLY A 48 -20.62 9.84 -6.62
C GLY A 48 -20.20 10.04 -5.17
N ILE A 49 -21.07 10.59 -4.33
CA ILE A 49 -20.76 10.89 -2.92
C ILE A 49 -20.47 9.61 -2.13
N ILE A 50 -21.21 8.53 -2.39
CA ILE A 50 -21.07 7.24 -1.69
C ILE A 50 -19.75 6.53 -2.07
N SER A 51 -19.41 6.51 -3.36
CA SER A 51 -18.16 5.92 -3.85
C SER A 51 -16.94 6.73 -3.40
N ALA A 52 -17.02 8.07 -3.43
CA ALA A 52 -15.97 8.95 -2.93
C ALA A 52 -15.76 8.80 -1.40
N GLY A 53 -16.85 8.68 -0.64
CA GLY A 53 -16.81 8.42 0.79
C GLY A 53 -16.12 7.09 1.12
N GLY A 54 -16.51 6.01 0.44
CA GLY A 54 -15.88 4.69 0.61
C GLY A 54 -14.38 4.70 0.29
N GLN A 55 -13.97 5.40 -0.78
CA GLN A 55 -12.57 5.53 -1.16
C GLN A 55 -11.75 6.26 -0.09
N ASN A 56 -12.31 7.30 0.53
CA ASN A 56 -11.63 8.04 1.61
C ASN A 56 -11.48 7.21 2.89
N VAL A 57 -12.50 6.41 3.25
CA VAL A 57 -12.41 5.48 4.38
C VAL A 57 -11.31 4.46 4.16
N LEU A 58 -11.20 3.87 2.96
CA LEU A 58 -10.12 2.93 2.63
C LEU A 58 -8.75 3.61 2.73
N ARG A 59 -8.61 4.85 2.24
CA ARG A 59 -7.35 5.62 2.35
C ARG A 59 -6.94 5.84 3.79
N LEU A 60 -7.86 6.30 4.65
CA LEU A 60 -7.58 6.46 6.08
C LEU A 60 -7.27 5.12 6.75
N GLY A 61 -8.02 4.07 6.42
CA GLY A 61 -7.78 2.71 6.88
C GLY A 61 -6.36 2.22 6.58
N THR A 62 -5.84 2.49 5.38
CA THR A 62 -4.45 2.14 5.04
C THR A 62 -3.42 2.90 5.88
N ALA A 63 -3.67 4.17 6.20
CA ALA A 63 -2.78 4.95 7.05
C ALA A 63 -2.75 4.39 8.49
N PHE A 64 -3.92 4.10 9.06
CA PHE A 64 -4.02 3.49 10.39
C PHE A 64 -3.40 2.09 10.43
N ALA A 65 -3.60 1.27 9.39
CA ALA A 65 -2.97 -0.05 9.29
C ALA A 65 -1.44 0.06 9.26
N GLY A 66 -0.89 1.05 8.54
CA GLY A 66 0.54 1.33 8.52
C GLY A 66 1.08 1.72 9.89
N LEU A 67 0.39 2.63 10.60
CA LEU A 67 0.76 3.03 11.96
C LEU A 67 0.72 1.85 12.94
N ALA A 68 -0.38 1.08 12.93
CA ALA A 68 -0.54 -0.08 13.79
C ALA A 68 0.54 -1.14 13.52
N SER A 69 0.84 -1.39 12.24
CA SER A 69 1.91 -2.31 11.83
C SER A 69 3.28 -1.83 12.34
N SER A 70 3.60 -0.54 12.23
CA SER A 70 4.87 0.01 12.75
C SER A 70 5.02 -0.14 14.25
N ILE A 71 3.94 0.06 15.03
CA ILE A 71 3.98 -0.13 16.48
C ILE A 71 4.19 -1.61 16.82
N GLY A 72 3.46 -2.50 16.14
CA GLY A 72 3.60 -3.94 16.33
C GLY A 72 5.02 -4.44 16.03
N VAL A 73 5.54 -4.10 14.85
CA VAL A 73 6.89 -4.48 14.42
C VAL A 73 7.96 -3.89 15.33
N GLY A 74 7.83 -2.61 15.71
CA GLY A 74 8.78 -1.98 16.64
C GLY A 74 8.77 -2.61 18.03
N THR A 75 7.59 -3.05 18.51
CA THR A 75 7.47 -3.78 19.77
C THR A 75 8.18 -5.13 19.69
N VAL A 76 7.97 -5.90 18.62
CA VAL A 76 8.64 -7.18 18.40
C VAL A 76 10.16 -7.02 18.31
N ALA A 77 10.64 -5.99 17.58
CA ALA A 77 12.06 -5.69 17.51
C ALA A 77 12.61 -5.33 18.90
N TYR A 78 11.92 -4.48 19.65
CA TYR A 78 12.31 -4.09 21.01
C TYR A 78 12.37 -5.28 21.98
N THR A 79 11.38 -6.17 21.97
CA THR A 79 11.39 -7.36 22.82
C THR A 79 12.54 -8.30 22.44
N GLY A 80 12.82 -8.48 21.13
CA GLY A 80 13.96 -9.29 20.68
C GLY A 80 15.30 -8.77 21.19
N TYR A 81 15.51 -7.46 21.20
CA TYR A 81 16.71 -6.86 21.80
C TYR A 81 16.74 -7.02 23.32
N ARG A 82 15.60 -6.89 23.98
CA ARG A 82 15.49 -6.99 25.45
C ARG A 82 15.77 -8.41 25.94
N GLU A 83 15.31 -9.43 25.23
CA GLU A 83 15.61 -10.83 25.54
C GLU A 83 17.11 -11.13 25.50
N ARG A 84 17.84 -10.42 24.63
CA ARG A 84 19.28 -10.61 24.41
C ARG A 84 20.15 -9.55 25.07
N GLU A 85 19.61 -8.73 25.98
CA GLU A 85 20.36 -7.64 26.66
C GLU A 85 21.61 -8.18 27.38
N LYS A 86 21.54 -9.41 27.93
CA LYS A 86 22.70 -10.06 28.58
C LYS A 86 23.81 -10.44 27.61
N GLU A 87 23.48 -10.89 26.41
CA GLU A 87 24.47 -11.26 25.38
C GLU A 87 25.13 -9.99 24.82
N ILE A 88 24.32 -8.97 24.52
CA ILE A 88 24.76 -7.67 24.01
C ILE A 88 25.73 -7.00 25.00
N THR A 89 25.39 -6.98 26.29
CA THR A 89 26.26 -6.41 27.33
C THR A 89 27.54 -7.22 27.53
N MET A 90 27.49 -8.55 27.41
CA MET A 90 28.69 -9.40 27.45
C MET A 90 29.64 -9.09 26.28
N ILE A 91 29.10 -8.86 25.08
CA ILE A 91 29.89 -8.48 23.90
C ILE A 91 30.48 -7.07 24.07
N ALA A 92 29.72 -6.13 24.63
CA ALA A 92 30.21 -4.77 24.91
C ALA A 92 31.38 -4.78 25.93
N VAL A 93 31.30 -5.59 26.99
CA VAL A 93 32.38 -5.76 27.99
C VAL A 93 33.66 -6.31 27.38
N ARG A 94 33.56 -7.09 26.29
CA ARG A 94 34.74 -7.58 25.53
C ARG A 94 35.43 -6.50 24.68
N GLY A 95 35.00 -5.23 24.78
CA GLY A 95 35.67 -4.09 24.15
C GLY A 95 35.17 -3.75 22.75
N LEU A 96 34.01 -4.27 22.36
CA LEU A 96 33.43 -4.01 21.04
C LEU A 96 32.92 -2.56 20.95
N SER A 97 33.33 -1.83 19.92
CA SER A 97 32.98 -0.40 19.79
C SER A 97 31.50 -0.21 19.47
N TYR A 98 30.94 0.96 19.80
CA TYR A 98 29.54 1.33 19.51
C TYR A 98 29.12 1.00 18.07
N ARG A 99 29.96 1.38 17.11
CA ARG A 99 29.67 1.25 15.68
C ARG A 99 29.65 -0.22 15.25
N GLN A 100 30.49 -1.05 15.85
CA GLN A 100 30.51 -2.49 15.59
C GLN A 100 29.30 -3.18 16.23
N LEU A 101 28.91 -2.76 17.45
CA LEU A 101 27.75 -3.34 18.14
C LEU A 101 26.46 -2.99 17.39
N LEU A 102 26.30 -1.72 17.02
CA LEU A 102 25.18 -1.26 16.22
C LEU A 102 25.15 -1.95 14.85
N GLY A 103 26.31 -2.09 14.19
CA GLY A 103 26.44 -2.82 12.93
C GLY A 103 25.96 -4.27 13.04
N LEU A 104 26.39 -4.98 14.09
CA LEU A 104 25.99 -6.36 14.38
C LEU A 104 24.47 -6.48 14.54
N LEU A 105 23.87 -5.65 15.41
CA LEU A 105 22.43 -5.64 15.67
C LEU A 105 21.63 -5.34 14.40
N ILE A 106 22.09 -4.37 13.59
CA ILE A 106 21.44 -4.05 12.31
C ILE A 106 21.54 -5.22 11.33
N THR A 107 22.72 -5.82 11.17
CA THR A 107 22.92 -6.94 10.25
C THR A 107 22.12 -8.19 10.61
N GLU A 108 21.75 -8.35 11.88
CA GLU A 108 20.89 -9.45 12.30
C GLU A 108 19.44 -9.29 11.82
N PHE A 109 18.89 -8.09 11.90
CA PHE A 109 17.52 -7.81 11.47
C PHE A 109 17.41 -7.47 9.98
N LEU A 110 18.52 -7.11 9.33
CA LEU A 110 18.54 -6.70 7.92
C LEU A 110 17.99 -7.77 6.96
N PRO A 111 18.36 -9.07 7.06
CA PRO A 111 17.79 -10.11 6.21
C PRO A 111 16.28 -10.27 6.41
N LEU A 112 15.79 -10.16 7.65
CA LEU A 112 14.36 -10.25 7.97
C LEU A 112 13.57 -9.08 7.36
N VAL A 113 14.14 -7.88 7.40
CA VAL A 113 13.54 -6.68 6.78
C VAL A 113 13.50 -6.82 5.26
N ILE A 114 14.61 -7.25 4.64
CA ILE A 114 14.65 -7.45 3.18
C ILE A 114 13.65 -8.52 2.75
N PHE A 115 13.62 -9.65 3.45
CA PHE A 115 12.69 -10.74 3.15
C PHE A 115 11.23 -10.31 3.29
N SER A 116 10.90 -9.57 4.36
CA SER A 116 9.54 -9.09 4.57
C SER A 116 9.11 -8.04 3.53
N LEU A 117 10.02 -7.17 3.07
CA LEU A 117 9.73 -6.22 1.98
C LEU A 117 9.44 -6.94 0.66
N ILE A 118 10.24 -7.97 0.32
CA ILE A 118 10.02 -8.78 -0.90
C ILE A 118 8.67 -9.47 -0.81
N LEU A 119 8.42 -10.18 0.30
CA LEU A 119 7.18 -10.94 0.49
C LEU A 119 5.95 -10.02 0.52
N GLY A 120 6.01 -8.89 1.22
CA GLY A 120 4.93 -7.90 1.27
C GLY A 120 4.61 -7.31 -0.10
N THR A 121 5.63 -7.05 -0.92
CA THR A 121 5.45 -6.55 -2.29
C THR A 121 4.76 -7.59 -3.17
N ILE A 122 5.21 -8.86 -3.12
CA ILE A 122 4.61 -9.96 -3.88
C ILE A 122 3.14 -10.16 -3.48
N VAL A 123 2.87 -10.26 -2.17
CA VAL A 123 1.51 -10.44 -1.66
C VAL A 123 0.61 -9.28 -2.05
N GLY A 124 1.09 -8.03 -1.92
CA GLY A 124 0.35 -6.84 -2.33
C GLY A 124 -0.01 -6.84 -3.81
N LEU A 125 0.93 -7.21 -4.69
CA LEU A 125 0.68 -7.32 -6.13
C LEU A 125 -0.35 -8.40 -6.46
N VAL A 126 -0.25 -9.58 -5.82
CA VAL A 126 -1.21 -10.67 -6.00
C VAL A 126 -2.61 -10.25 -5.56
N VAL A 127 -2.75 -9.56 -4.42
CA VAL A 127 -4.04 -9.07 -3.93
C VAL A 127 -4.67 -8.07 -4.90
N ILE A 128 -3.90 -7.08 -5.36
CA ILE A 128 -4.41 -6.07 -6.30
C ILE A 128 -4.80 -6.70 -7.64
N TRP A 129 -4.00 -7.67 -8.12
CA TRP A 129 -4.29 -8.39 -9.34
C TRP A 129 -5.55 -9.26 -9.22
N GLY A 130 -5.67 -10.00 -8.12
CA GLY A 130 -6.87 -10.79 -7.81
C GLY A 130 -8.12 -9.93 -7.70
N ASP A 131 -8.04 -8.78 -7.03
CA ASP A 131 -9.13 -7.81 -6.91
C ASP A 131 -9.52 -7.21 -8.27
N ALA A 132 -8.55 -6.88 -9.13
CA ALA A 132 -8.84 -6.40 -10.48
C ALA A 132 -9.54 -7.46 -11.34
N GLN A 133 -9.06 -8.71 -11.31
CA GLN A 133 -9.67 -9.82 -12.07
C GLN A 133 -11.04 -10.20 -11.53
N GLY A 134 -11.20 -10.28 -10.21
CA GLY A 134 -12.47 -10.60 -9.55
C GLY A 134 -13.56 -9.58 -9.88
N GLN A 135 -13.24 -8.30 -9.83
CA GLN A 135 -14.23 -7.26 -10.17
C GLN A 135 -14.57 -7.25 -11.66
N ASN A 136 -13.63 -7.58 -12.55
CA ASN A 136 -13.90 -7.71 -13.98
C ASN A 136 -14.74 -8.97 -14.32
N SER A 137 -14.67 -10.04 -13.52
CA SER A 137 -15.44 -11.26 -13.76
C SER A 137 -16.83 -11.25 -13.13
N LEU A 138 -16.99 -10.57 -11.98
CA LEU A 138 -18.26 -10.46 -11.24
C LEU A 138 -19.22 -9.42 -11.85
N ASN A 139 -18.69 -8.35 -12.46
CA ASN A 139 -19.49 -7.33 -13.11
C ASN A 139 -19.58 -7.62 -14.62
N GLN A 140 -20.51 -8.48 -15.04
CA GLN A 140 -20.74 -8.81 -16.47
C GLN A 140 -21.72 -7.84 -17.18
N GLY A 141 -22.09 -6.74 -16.54
CA GLY A 141 -22.99 -5.74 -17.13
C GLY A 141 -22.35 -4.97 -18.29
N TYR A 142 -23.16 -4.48 -19.22
CA TYR A 142 -22.75 -3.70 -20.41
C TYR A 142 -21.70 -2.62 -20.09
N LEU A 143 -21.87 -1.89 -18.98
CA LEU A 143 -20.96 -0.82 -18.52
C LEU A 143 -19.55 -1.31 -18.15
N ALA A 144 -19.38 -2.56 -17.74
CA ALA A 144 -18.09 -3.10 -17.32
C ALA A 144 -17.17 -3.43 -18.51
N ILE A 145 -17.75 -3.72 -19.68
CA ILE A 145 -17.01 -3.88 -20.94
C ILE A 145 -16.49 -2.52 -21.43
N LEU A 146 -17.28 -1.44 -21.23
CA LEU A 146 -16.90 -0.09 -21.63
C LEU A 146 -15.75 0.48 -20.79
N ALA A 147 -15.61 0.08 -19.52
CA ALA A 147 -14.57 0.57 -18.61
C ALA A 147 -14.00 -0.54 -17.71
N ALA A 148 -13.28 -1.49 -18.30
CA ALA A 148 -12.60 -2.55 -17.56
C ALA A 148 -11.65 -1.99 -16.49
N ARG A 149 -11.67 -2.57 -15.28
CA ARG A 149 -10.83 -2.13 -14.17
C ARG A 149 -9.38 -2.48 -14.43
N ARG A 150 -8.51 -1.46 -14.38
CA ARG A 150 -7.07 -1.57 -14.60
C ARG A 150 -6.32 -1.12 -13.36
N ILE A 151 -5.15 -1.72 -13.17
CA ILE A 151 -4.24 -1.36 -12.09
C ILE A 151 -3.42 -0.17 -12.55
N ILE A 152 -3.59 0.96 -11.87
CA ILE A 152 -2.83 2.18 -12.09
C ILE A 152 -2.35 2.62 -10.71
N PHE A 153 -1.07 2.97 -10.60
CA PHE A 153 -0.48 3.48 -9.37
C PHE A 153 -0.42 5.01 -9.44
N PRO A 154 -1.42 5.73 -8.93
CA PRO A 154 -1.37 7.19 -8.89
C PRO A 154 -0.29 7.65 -7.90
N GLN A 155 0.24 8.85 -8.13
CA GLN A 155 1.37 9.38 -7.36
C GLN A 155 1.11 9.45 -5.84
N TRP A 156 -0.12 9.75 -5.42
CA TRP A 156 -0.50 9.76 -4.00
C TRP A 156 -0.39 8.39 -3.34
N ALA A 157 -0.68 7.31 -4.07
CA ALA A 157 -0.57 5.95 -3.54
C ALA A 157 0.90 5.57 -3.35
N LEU A 158 1.77 5.97 -4.28
CA LEU A 158 3.21 5.75 -4.17
C LEU A 158 3.81 6.47 -2.95
N LEU A 159 3.41 7.72 -2.72
CA LEU A 159 3.83 8.48 -1.53
C LEU A 159 3.38 7.81 -0.22
N ASN A 160 2.16 7.30 -0.16
CA ASN A 160 1.68 6.58 1.03
C ASN A 160 2.45 5.29 1.26
N ILE A 161 2.72 4.50 0.22
CA ILE A 161 3.51 3.26 0.34
C ILE A 161 4.91 3.59 0.86
N LEU A 162 5.58 4.58 0.28
CA LEU A 162 6.90 5.03 0.73
C LEU A 162 6.86 5.51 2.18
N GLY A 163 5.82 6.26 2.57
CA GLY A 163 5.62 6.71 3.94
C GLY A 163 5.49 5.55 4.92
N ILE A 164 4.68 4.54 4.59
CA ILE A 164 4.50 3.34 5.43
C ILE A 164 5.80 2.54 5.52
N VAL A 165 6.51 2.34 4.41
CA VAL A 165 7.80 1.64 4.41
C VAL A 165 8.82 2.39 5.28
N ALA A 166 8.93 3.71 5.14
CA ALA A 166 9.81 4.52 5.97
C ALA A 166 9.45 4.41 7.45
N LEU A 167 8.15 4.42 7.78
CA LEU A 167 7.65 4.26 9.14
C LEU A 167 8.01 2.88 9.71
N LEU A 168 7.83 1.80 8.93
CA LEU A 168 8.20 0.45 9.32
C LEU A 168 9.71 0.31 9.58
N LEU A 169 10.53 0.85 8.68
CA LEU A 169 11.99 0.87 8.86
C LEU A 169 12.37 1.65 10.12
N ALA A 170 11.75 2.80 10.37
CA ALA A 170 11.93 3.54 11.61
C ALA A 170 11.53 2.69 12.82
N GLY A 171 10.40 1.99 12.78
CA GLY A 171 9.93 1.08 13.82
C GLY A 171 10.94 -0.03 14.15
N VAL A 172 11.58 -0.63 13.15
CA VAL A 172 12.58 -1.70 13.36
C VAL A 172 13.92 -1.14 13.88
N PHE A 173 14.40 -0.04 13.31
CA PHE A 173 15.74 0.47 13.60
C PHE A 173 15.82 1.37 14.83
N LEU A 174 14.74 2.06 15.23
CA LEU A 174 14.73 2.88 16.46
C LEU A 174 15.14 2.06 17.71
N PRO A 175 14.53 0.89 17.98
CA PRO A 175 14.90 0.06 19.12
C PRO A 175 16.38 -0.35 19.11
N ALA A 176 16.93 -0.66 17.93
CA ALA A 176 18.33 -1.03 17.77
C ALA A 176 19.29 0.10 18.19
N ILE A 177 18.98 1.32 17.74
CA ILE A 177 19.77 2.51 18.07
C ILE A 177 19.68 2.82 19.57
N LEU A 178 18.49 2.71 20.15
CA LEU A 178 18.25 2.96 21.58
C LEU A 178 18.98 1.94 22.47
N ALA A 179 18.94 0.65 22.11
CA ALA A 179 19.66 -0.41 22.81
C ALA A 179 21.16 -0.14 22.83
N ALA A 180 21.76 0.13 21.66
CA ALA A 180 23.19 0.38 21.55
C ALA A 180 23.64 1.65 22.32
N ARG A 181 22.80 2.69 22.42
CA ARG A 181 23.12 3.91 23.20
C ARG A 181 23.08 3.67 24.72
N LYS A 182 22.09 2.91 25.19
CA LYS A 182 21.89 2.64 26.63
C LYS A 182 23.11 1.92 27.23
N ASP A 183 23.71 0.99 26.50
CA ASP A 183 24.81 0.17 27.01
C ASP A 183 26.12 0.95 27.16
N LEU A 184 26.43 1.88 26.24
CA LEU A 184 27.58 2.78 26.39
C LEU A 184 27.44 3.75 27.56
N SER A 185 26.24 4.29 27.76
CA SER A 185 26.00 5.19 28.89
C SER A 185 26.20 4.49 30.24
N LYS A 186 25.83 3.21 30.34
CA LYS A 186 26.07 2.41 31.55
C LYS A 186 27.56 2.16 31.73
N MET A 187 28.27 1.77 30.67
CA MET A 187 29.70 1.47 30.73
C MET A 187 30.54 2.70 31.13
N ASN A 188 30.25 3.88 30.55
CA ASN A 188 30.93 5.13 30.92
C ASN A 188 30.68 5.54 32.38
N ARG A 189 29.52 5.18 32.93
CA ARG A 189 29.21 5.43 34.34
C ARG A 189 30.02 4.53 35.26
N THR A 190 30.19 3.25 34.93
CA THR A 190 30.96 2.29 35.76
C THR A 190 32.45 2.63 35.80
N VAL A 191 33.03 3.08 34.69
CA VAL A 191 34.44 3.49 34.61
C VAL A 191 34.73 4.78 35.41
N ARG A 192 33.72 5.62 35.65
CA ARG A 192 33.87 6.85 36.43
C ARG A 192 33.80 6.64 37.95
N PHE A 193 33.47 5.42 38.40
CA PHE A 193 33.36 5.04 39.81
C PHE A 193 34.33 3.91 40.21
N ALA A 194 35.27 3.53 39.33
CA ALA A 194 36.40 2.66 39.62
C ALA A 194 37.69 3.47 39.57
#